data_AF-A0A949BHL7-F1
#
_entry.id   AF-A0A949BHL7-F1
#
_cell.length_a   1.000
_cell.length_b   1.000
_cell.length_c   1.000
_cell.angle_alpha   90.00
_cell.angle_beta   90.00
_cell.angle_gamma   90.00
#
_symmetry.space_group_name_H-M   'P 1'
#
loop_
_entity.id
_entity.type
_entity.pdbx_description
1 polymer ?
#
loop_
_entity_poly.entity_id
_entity_poly.type
_entity_poly.pdbx_seq_one_letter_code
_entity_poly.pdbx_strand_id
1 'polypeptide(L)'
;MYIRIKRNRRARLLFLLLFMLAFFYAWHLPQNNLPLRESYLEDKTVKGKERKEVSSRIGEQIVFDVMLGKVRIGTARYHYVREAKVDGREAYLITFETKAVKFRDQETIYCDRATFLPVLVERKVTQLLKPENIREVYDQRNYTLTITKKRFTEETQVIKKDGPIHNSILLPFFVRNNSDLK
;
A
#
# COMPACT_ATOMS: atom_id res chain seq x y z
N MET A 1 -16.24 46.02 25.79
CA MET A 1 -15.22 45.61 26.79
C MET A 1 -14.28 44.61 26.12
N TYR A 2 -13.06 45.01 25.74
CA TYR A 2 -12.10 44.16 25.02
C TYR A 2 -11.09 43.53 26.00
N ILE A 3 -11.08 42.21 26.10
CA ILE A 3 -10.12 41.46 26.93
C ILE A 3 -8.80 41.34 26.16
N ARG A 4 -7.79 42.12 26.55
CA ARG A 4 -6.45 42.10 25.97
C ARG A 4 -5.64 40.95 26.59
N ILE A 5 -5.69 39.78 25.98
CA ILE A 5 -4.91 38.61 26.43
C ILE A 5 -3.42 38.87 26.19
N LYS A 6 -2.66 39.06 27.27
CA LYS A 6 -1.20 39.29 27.24
C LYS A 6 -0.50 37.98 26.87
N ARG A 7 -0.18 37.80 25.58
CA ARG A 7 0.51 36.60 25.05
C ARG A 7 1.88 36.42 25.72
N ASN A 8 1.99 35.41 26.57
CA ASN A 8 3.21 35.10 27.31
C ASN A 8 4.21 34.36 26.41
N ARG A 9 5.17 35.08 25.83
CA ARG A 9 6.16 34.54 24.87
C ARG A 9 6.96 33.38 25.44
N ARG A 10 7.19 33.35 26.75
CA ARG A 10 7.94 32.27 27.44
C ARG A 10 7.20 30.94 27.41
N ALA A 11 5.88 30.94 27.59
CA ALA A 11 5.06 29.73 27.55
C ALA A 11 5.06 29.05 26.16
N ARG A 12 5.13 29.85 25.08
CA ARG A 12 5.21 29.33 23.71
C ARG A 12 6.54 28.65 23.42
N LEU A 13 7.64 29.23 23.91
CA LEU A 13 8.97 28.65 23.73
C LEU A 13 9.07 27.30 24.44
N LEU A 14 8.55 27.22 25.67
CA LEU A 14 8.56 25.99 26.47
C LEU A 14 7.73 24.88 25.80
N PHE A 15 6.55 25.22 25.28
CA PHE A 15 5.70 24.27 24.56
C PHE A 15 6.38 23.71 23.29
N LEU A 16 7.03 24.57 22.51
CA LEU A 16 7.77 24.14 21.31
C LEU A 16 8.95 23.21 21.67
N LEU A 17 9.66 23.51 22.75
CA LEU A 17 10.78 22.68 23.20
C LEU A 17 10.32 21.29 23.66
N LEU A 18 9.23 21.22 24.44
CA LEU A 18 8.63 19.95 24.86
C LEU A 18 8.13 19.12 23.66
N PHE A 19 7.53 19.79 22.68
CA PHE A 19 7.07 19.12 21.45
C PHE A 19 8.24 18.54 20.65
N MET A 20 9.34 19.28 20.51
CA MET A 20 10.56 18.81 19.84
C MET A 20 11.20 17.61 20.56
N LEU A 21 11.24 17.64 21.90
CA LEU A 21 11.76 16.53 22.71
C LEU A 21 10.90 15.27 22.57
N ALA A 22 9.57 15.40 22.63
CA ALA A 22 8.67 14.26 22.45
C ALA A 22 8.80 13.65 21.04
N PHE A 23 8.94 14.49 20.02
CA PHE A 23 9.16 14.04 18.64
C PHE A 23 10.49 13.30 18.47
N PHE A 24 11.57 13.84 19.04
CA PHE A 24 12.89 13.22 19.01
C PHE A 24 12.90 11.85 19.73
N TYR A 25 12.22 11.76 20.88
CA TYR A 25 12.11 10.51 21.63
C TYR A 25 11.29 9.46 20.87
N ALA A 26 10.17 9.86 20.26
CA ALA A 26 9.35 8.96 19.44
C ALA A 26 10.08 8.45 18.19
N TRP A 27 10.95 9.28 17.61
CA TRP A 27 11.77 8.89 16.46
C TRP A 27 12.85 7.86 16.79
N HIS A 28 13.36 7.89 18.03
CA HIS A 28 14.40 6.97 18.50
C HIS A 28 13.87 5.71 19.21
N LEU A 29 12.56 5.54 19.32
CA LEU A 29 12.00 4.27 19.79
C LEU A 29 12.43 3.15 18.82
N PRO A 30 13.07 2.09 19.31
CA PRO A 30 13.49 0.97 18.46
C PRO A 30 12.25 0.40 17.78
N GLN A 31 12.29 0.34 16.45
CA GLN A 31 11.31 -0.43 15.72
C GLN A 31 11.58 -1.88 16.03
N ASN A 32 10.88 -2.40 17.03
CA ASN A 32 10.92 -3.81 17.38
C ASN A 32 10.52 -4.59 16.13
N ASN A 33 11.51 -5.24 15.52
CA ASN A 33 11.31 -6.19 14.44
C ASN A 33 10.44 -7.31 15.01
N LEU A 34 9.13 -7.25 14.74
CA LEU A 34 8.26 -8.38 14.98
C LEU A 34 8.84 -9.57 14.21
N PRO A 35 9.10 -10.73 14.86
CA PRO A 35 9.59 -11.89 14.15
C PRO A 35 8.57 -12.24 13.07
N LEU A 36 9.00 -12.16 11.80
CA LEU A 36 8.24 -12.67 10.68
C LEU A 36 8.08 -14.17 10.90
N ARG A 37 6.88 -14.59 11.29
CA ARG A 37 6.54 -15.99 11.52
C ARG A 37 6.64 -16.74 10.19
N GLU A 38 7.68 -17.58 10.05
CA GLU A 38 8.01 -18.40 8.86
C GLU A 38 6.96 -19.46 8.47
N SER A 39 5.79 -19.52 9.10
CA SER A 39 4.92 -20.70 9.05
C SER A 39 4.03 -20.82 7.79
N TYR A 40 4.45 -20.34 6.62
CA TYR A 40 3.65 -20.44 5.38
C TYR A 40 4.36 -21.07 4.19
N LEU A 41 5.58 -21.59 4.36
CA LEU A 41 6.30 -22.29 3.31
C LEU A 41 6.40 -23.78 3.63
N GLU A 42 5.27 -24.47 3.64
CA GLU A 42 5.28 -25.91 3.40
C GLU A 42 4.30 -26.20 2.26
N ASP A 43 4.87 -26.21 1.07
CA ASP A 43 4.26 -26.55 -0.20
C ASP A 43 3.79 -28.01 -0.18
N LYS A 44 2.50 -28.20 0.10
CA LYS A 44 1.79 -29.39 -0.33
C LYS A 44 1.16 -29.07 -1.68
N THR A 45 1.72 -29.67 -2.73
CA THR A 45 1.07 -30.01 -4.00
C THR A 45 -0.45 -30.11 -3.89
N VAL A 46 -1.14 -28.96 -4.01
CA VAL A 46 -2.60 -28.91 -4.06
C VAL A 46 -3.02 -29.38 -5.44
N LYS A 47 -3.29 -30.68 -5.54
CA LYS A 47 -4.01 -31.29 -6.66
C LYS A 47 -5.30 -30.52 -6.90
N GLY A 48 -5.33 -29.82 -8.05
CA GLY A 48 -6.48 -29.34 -8.82
C GLY A 48 -7.85 -29.38 -8.15
N LYS A 49 -8.06 -28.55 -7.12
CA LYS A 49 -9.42 -28.22 -6.69
C LYS A 49 -9.84 -27.01 -7.52
N GLU A 50 -10.79 -27.19 -8.43
CA GLU A 50 -11.37 -26.10 -9.21
C GLU A 50 -11.79 -24.96 -8.26
N ARG A 51 -11.04 -23.86 -8.28
CA ARG A 51 -11.38 -22.67 -7.50
C ARG A 51 -12.68 -22.12 -8.07
N LYS A 52 -13.74 -22.16 -7.27
CA LYS A 52 -15.03 -21.52 -7.58
C LYS A 52 -14.79 -20.13 -8.15
N GLU A 53 -15.46 -19.86 -9.26
CA GLU A 53 -15.31 -18.65 -10.05
C GLU A 53 -15.42 -17.39 -9.18
N VAL A 54 -14.40 -16.52 -9.25
CA VAL A 54 -14.26 -15.26 -8.50
C VAL A 54 -15.18 -14.18 -9.12
N SER A 55 -16.39 -14.54 -9.54
CA SER A 55 -17.27 -13.69 -10.35
C SER A 55 -18.16 -12.75 -9.56
N SER A 56 -18.43 -13.05 -8.30
CA SER A 56 -19.47 -12.35 -7.56
C SER A 56 -19.11 -10.92 -7.10
N ARG A 57 -17.90 -10.41 -7.38
CA ARG A 57 -17.41 -9.14 -6.80
C ARG A 57 -16.86 -8.14 -7.80
N ILE A 58 -16.89 -8.42 -9.11
CA ILE A 58 -16.49 -7.42 -10.13
C ILE A 58 -17.24 -6.12 -9.90
N GLY A 59 -16.54 -5.00 -9.98
CA GLY A 59 -17.14 -3.69 -9.74
C GLY A 59 -17.32 -3.38 -8.24
N GLU A 60 -16.90 -4.26 -7.33
CA GLU A 60 -16.84 -3.94 -5.91
C GLU A 60 -15.94 -2.71 -5.71
N GLN A 61 -16.50 -1.71 -5.03
CA GLN A 61 -15.79 -0.53 -4.61
C GLN A 61 -15.84 -0.43 -3.09
N ILE A 62 -14.67 -0.26 -2.46
CA ILE A 62 -14.56 -0.02 -1.03
C ILE A 62 -13.96 1.36 -0.82
N VAL A 63 -14.62 2.18 0.00
CA VAL A 63 -14.19 3.55 0.30
C VAL A 63 -13.82 3.63 1.77
N PHE A 64 -12.61 4.10 2.04
CA PHE A 64 -12.06 4.30 3.37
C PHE A 64 -11.84 5.78 3.64
N ASP A 65 -12.06 6.21 4.88
CA ASP A 65 -11.64 7.53 5.33
C ASP A 65 -10.18 7.49 5.78
N VAL A 66 -9.41 8.48 5.31
CA VAL A 66 -8.03 8.66 5.76
C VAL A 66 -8.06 9.61 6.95
N MET A 67 -7.66 9.10 8.11
CA MET A 67 -7.76 9.81 9.39
C MET A 67 -6.37 10.18 9.94
N LEU A 68 -6.26 11.39 10.49
CA LEU A 68 -5.14 11.83 11.32
C LEU A 68 -5.66 12.05 12.75
N GLY A 69 -5.50 11.04 13.59
CA GLY A 69 -6.17 10.99 14.89
C GLY A 69 -7.70 10.98 14.69
N LYS A 70 -8.38 11.98 15.24
CA LYS A 70 -9.85 12.14 15.11
C LYS A 70 -10.28 12.98 13.91
N VAL A 71 -9.33 13.51 13.12
CA VAL A 71 -9.62 14.42 12.01
C VAL A 71 -9.52 13.67 10.69
N ARG A 72 -10.56 13.77 9.86
CA ARG A 72 -10.53 13.24 8.49
C ARG A 72 -9.67 14.15 7.61
N ILE A 73 -8.66 13.57 6.97
CA ILE A 73 -7.71 14.29 6.08
C ILE A 73 -7.83 13.87 4.62
N GLY A 74 -8.66 12.86 4.32
CA GLY A 74 -8.77 12.32 2.97
C GLY A 74 -9.68 11.11 2.83
N THR A 75 -9.55 10.45 1.69
CA THR A 75 -10.27 9.23 1.30
C THR A 75 -9.35 8.29 0.54
N ALA A 76 -9.48 6.99 0.76
CA ALA A 76 -8.92 5.96 -0.11
C ALA A 76 -10.06 5.19 -0.78
N ARG A 77 -9.90 4.85 -2.05
CA ARG A 77 -10.88 4.11 -2.86
C ARG A 77 -10.22 2.91 -3.48
N TYR A 78 -10.73 1.75 -3.15
CA TYR A 78 -10.40 0.48 -3.78
C TYR A 78 -11.47 0.15 -4.80
N HIS A 79 -11.08 -0.31 -5.99
CA HIS A 79 -12.01 -0.74 -7.02
C HIS A 79 -11.50 -1.99 -7.73
N TYR A 80 -12.32 -3.04 -7.74
CA TYR A 80 -12.02 -4.30 -8.42
C TYR A 80 -12.55 -4.31 -9.85
N VAL A 81 -11.63 -4.32 -10.83
CA VAL A 81 -11.95 -4.26 -12.26
C VAL A 81 -11.62 -5.61 -12.90
N ARG A 82 -12.59 -6.29 -13.52
CA ARG A 82 -12.35 -7.66 -13.96
C ARG A 82 -11.91 -7.73 -15.42
N GLU A 83 -10.75 -8.38 -15.57
CA GLU A 83 -10.04 -8.78 -16.78
C GLU A 83 -9.20 -7.69 -17.47
N ALA A 84 -7.89 -7.90 -17.43
CA ALA A 84 -6.91 -7.19 -18.22
C ALA A 84 -5.91 -8.20 -18.79
N LYS A 85 -5.09 -7.75 -19.74
CA LYS A 85 -3.93 -8.50 -20.21
C LYS A 85 -2.66 -7.73 -19.88
N VAL A 86 -1.68 -8.42 -19.34
CA VAL A 86 -0.31 -7.91 -19.14
C VAL A 86 0.64 -8.88 -19.83
N ASP A 87 1.43 -8.37 -20.76
CA ASP A 87 2.39 -9.17 -21.55
C ASP A 87 1.75 -10.43 -22.17
N GLY A 88 0.52 -10.28 -22.68
CA GLY A 88 -0.24 -11.36 -23.31
C GLY A 88 -0.88 -12.37 -22.34
N ARG A 89 -0.67 -12.22 -21.03
CA ARG A 89 -1.26 -13.09 -19.99
C ARG A 89 -2.49 -12.46 -19.38
N GLU A 90 -3.49 -13.27 -19.07
CA GLU A 90 -4.68 -12.82 -18.37
C GLU A 90 -4.38 -12.46 -16.92
N ALA A 91 -4.85 -11.30 -16.49
CA ALA A 91 -4.66 -10.78 -15.15
C ALA A 91 -5.96 -10.16 -14.63
N TYR A 92 -6.09 -10.08 -13.31
CA TYR A 92 -7.07 -9.19 -12.68
C TYR A 92 -6.48 -7.79 -12.55
N LEU A 93 -7.34 -6.79 -12.72
CA LEU A 93 -7.00 -5.38 -12.60
C LEU A 93 -7.63 -4.81 -11.34
N ILE A 94 -6.83 -4.21 -10.48
CA ILE A 94 -7.30 -3.56 -9.27
C ILE A 94 -6.80 -2.12 -9.33
N THR A 95 -7.65 -1.18 -8.98
CA THR A 95 -7.23 0.21 -8.82
C THR A 95 -7.40 0.64 -7.39
N PHE A 96 -6.43 1.38 -6.88
CA PHE A 96 -6.45 1.92 -5.54
C PHE A 96 -6.04 3.38 -5.59
N GLU A 97 -6.91 4.28 -5.16
CA GLU A 97 -6.65 5.71 -5.15
C GLU A 97 -6.71 6.25 -3.72
N THR A 98 -5.63 6.86 -3.25
CA THR A 98 -5.62 7.63 -2.01
C THR A 98 -5.56 9.12 -2.32
N LYS A 99 -6.46 9.91 -1.73
CA LYS A 99 -6.50 11.37 -1.81
C LYS A 99 -6.49 11.94 -0.41
N ALA A 100 -5.47 12.71 -0.06
CA ALA A 100 -5.36 13.43 1.20
C ALA A 100 -4.87 14.86 0.97
N VAL A 101 -4.81 15.67 2.03
CA VAL A 101 -4.29 17.04 1.95
C VAL A 101 -2.88 17.04 1.35
N LYS A 102 -2.72 17.67 0.18
CA LYS A 102 -1.44 17.80 -0.55
C LYS A 102 -0.79 16.46 -0.96
N PHE A 103 -1.54 15.37 -0.95
CA PHE A 103 -1.08 14.04 -1.32
C PHE A 103 -2.13 13.32 -2.16
N ARG A 104 -1.71 12.73 -3.28
CA ARG A 104 -2.53 11.82 -4.09
C ARG A 104 -1.68 10.65 -4.51
N ASP A 105 -2.19 9.44 -4.34
CA ASP A 105 -1.62 8.21 -4.90
C ASP A 105 -2.69 7.51 -5.72
N GLN A 106 -2.30 6.97 -6.87
CA GLN A 106 -3.15 6.18 -7.75
C GLN A 106 -2.36 4.96 -8.16
N GLU A 107 -2.80 3.78 -7.75
CA GLU A 107 -2.20 2.50 -8.05
C GLU A 107 -3.10 1.73 -9.02
N THR A 108 -2.48 1.19 -10.06
CA THR A 108 -3.07 0.24 -11.01
C THR A 108 -2.30 -1.06 -10.85
N ILE A 109 -2.96 -2.06 -10.30
CA ILE A 109 -2.36 -3.32 -9.86
C ILE A 109 -2.88 -4.43 -10.76
N TYR A 110 -1.97 -5.14 -11.40
CA TYR A 110 -2.24 -6.33 -12.17
C TYR A 110 -1.78 -7.54 -11.36
N CYS A 111 -2.68 -8.50 -11.13
CA CYS A 111 -2.36 -9.71 -10.40
C CYS A 111 -2.78 -10.98 -11.15
N ASP A 112 -2.04 -12.06 -10.89
CA ASP A 112 -2.28 -13.37 -11.46
C ASP A 112 -3.65 -13.91 -11.00
N ARG A 113 -4.43 -14.44 -11.94
CA ARG A 113 -5.81 -14.89 -11.66
C ARG A 113 -5.88 -16.07 -10.69
N ALA A 114 -4.87 -16.94 -10.73
CA ALA A 114 -4.88 -18.17 -9.94
C ALA A 114 -4.38 -17.92 -8.52
N THR A 115 -3.31 -17.15 -8.36
CA THR A 115 -2.58 -16.95 -7.11
C THR A 115 -2.91 -15.63 -6.40
N PHE A 116 -3.48 -14.65 -7.12
CA PHE A 116 -3.65 -13.25 -6.69
C PHE A 116 -2.34 -12.55 -6.33
N LEU A 117 -1.19 -13.10 -6.72
CA LEU A 117 0.09 -12.44 -6.54
C LEU A 117 0.24 -11.30 -7.55
N PRO A 118 0.86 -10.16 -7.16
CA PRO A 118 1.10 -9.06 -8.07
C PRO A 118 2.07 -9.48 -9.17
N VAL A 119 1.84 -8.95 -10.37
CA VAL A 119 2.68 -9.12 -11.57
C VAL A 119 3.25 -7.76 -11.98
N LEU A 120 2.40 -6.73 -11.99
CA LEU A 120 2.76 -5.36 -12.33
C LEU A 120 1.98 -4.40 -11.45
N VAL A 121 2.64 -3.37 -10.93
CA VAL A 121 1.97 -2.23 -10.32
C VAL A 121 2.47 -0.95 -10.95
N GLU A 122 1.54 -0.11 -11.38
CA GLU A 122 1.82 1.23 -11.88
C GLU A 122 1.21 2.25 -10.94
N ARG A 123 2.03 3.16 -10.42
CA ARG A 123 1.63 4.14 -9.42
C ARG A 123 1.91 5.53 -9.92
N LYS A 124 1.00 6.45 -9.61
CA LYS A 124 1.18 7.88 -9.81
C LYS A 124 1.00 8.59 -8.49
N VAL A 125 2.12 8.94 -7.87
CA VAL A 125 2.16 9.66 -6.61
C VAL A 125 2.32 11.15 -6.90
N THR A 126 1.58 12.01 -6.20
CA THR A 126 1.73 13.46 -6.27
C THR A 126 1.75 14.00 -4.85
N GLN A 127 2.91 14.52 -4.43
CA GLN A 127 3.07 15.18 -3.15
C GLN A 127 3.42 16.65 -3.39
N LEU A 128 2.67 17.58 -2.79
CA LEU A 128 2.94 19.03 -2.89
C LEU A 128 3.23 19.50 -4.35
N LEU A 129 2.46 19.00 -5.32
CA LEU A 129 2.59 19.27 -6.77
C LEU A 129 3.76 18.60 -7.50
N LYS A 130 4.52 17.71 -6.85
CA LYS A 130 5.61 16.96 -7.49
C LYS A 130 5.11 15.57 -7.88
N PRO A 131 4.76 15.32 -9.16
CA PRO A 131 4.36 13.99 -9.60
C PRO A 131 5.57 13.07 -9.67
N GLU A 132 5.35 11.81 -9.35
CA GLU A 132 6.29 10.70 -9.47
C GLU A 132 5.53 9.50 -10.01
N ASN A 133 6.03 8.89 -11.08
CA ASN A 133 5.51 7.63 -11.58
C ASN A 133 6.40 6.50 -11.06
N ILE A 134 5.79 5.48 -10.47
CA ILE A 134 6.50 4.32 -9.96
C ILE A 134 5.97 3.10 -10.71
N ARG A 135 6.86 2.29 -11.26
CA ARG A 135 6.53 1.03 -11.90
C ARG A 135 7.21 -0.10 -11.16
N GLU A 136 6.44 -1.09 -10.75
CA GLU A 136 6.89 -2.24 -9.97
C GLU A 136 6.62 -3.51 -10.79
N VAL A 137 7.67 -4.23 -11.16
CA VAL A 137 7.57 -5.52 -11.86
C VAL A 137 7.91 -6.64 -10.90
N TYR A 138 7.01 -7.60 -10.79
CA TYR A 138 7.11 -8.71 -9.87
C TYR A 138 7.44 -9.99 -10.65
N ASP A 139 8.63 -10.51 -10.45
CA ASP A 139 9.02 -11.84 -10.89
C ASP A 139 8.81 -12.83 -9.73
N GLN A 140 7.62 -13.43 -9.69
CA GLN A 140 7.25 -14.40 -8.66
C GLN A 140 7.97 -15.75 -8.79
N ARG A 141 8.64 -16.02 -9.93
CA ARG A 141 9.44 -17.26 -10.09
C ARG A 141 10.80 -17.11 -9.44
N ASN A 142 11.38 -15.91 -9.58
CA ASN A 142 12.66 -15.57 -8.99
C ASN A 142 12.52 -14.81 -7.67
N TYR A 143 11.32 -14.55 -7.17
CA TYR A 143 11.08 -13.72 -5.98
C TYR A 143 11.87 -12.40 -6.02
N THR A 144 11.79 -11.73 -7.18
CA THR A 144 12.47 -10.46 -7.43
C THR A 144 11.43 -9.39 -7.74
N LEU A 145 11.59 -8.22 -7.14
CA LEU A 145 10.79 -7.03 -7.40
C LEU A 145 11.71 -5.94 -7.96
N THR A 146 11.44 -5.50 -9.19
CA THR A 146 12.11 -4.34 -9.79
C THR A 146 11.22 -3.12 -9.68
N ILE A 147 11.71 -2.07 -9.04
CA ILE A 147 11.02 -0.80 -8.83
C ILE A 147 11.74 0.26 -9.66
N THR A 148 11.05 0.83 -10.63
CA THR A 148 11.53 1.96 -11.44
C THR A 148 10.73 3.21 -11.04
N LYS A 149 11.42 4.22 -10.54
CA LYS A 149 10.84 5.52 -10.17
C LYS A 149 11.23 6.54 -11.23
N LYS A 150 10.25 7.31 -11.70
CA LYS A 150 10.44 8.35 -12.70
C LYS A 150 9.82 9.66 -12.22
N ARG A 151 10.68 10.65 -12.00
CA ARG A 151 10.27 12.01 -11.65
C ARG A 151 10.94 13.04 -12.56
N PHE A 152 12.21 13.34 -12.30
CA PHE A 152 13.07 14.13 -13.19
C PHE A 152 14.09 13.23 -13.87
N THR A 153 14.69 12.35 -13.06
CA THR A 153 15.53 11.24 -13.48
C THR A 153 14.78 9.93 -13.31
N GLU A 154 15.32 8.88 -13.91
CA GLU A 154 14.88 7.51 -13.73
C GLU A 154 15.82 6.82 -12.75
N GLU A 155 15.26 6.19 -11.72
CA GLU A 155 16.00 5.43 -10.70
C GLU A 155 15.42 4.02 -10.65
N THR A 156 16.28 3.00 -10.67
CA THR A 156 15.86 1.60 -10.60
C THR A 156 16.47 0.93 -9.37
N GLN A 157 15.63 0.22 -8.62
CA GLN A 157 16.02 -0.62 -7.49
C GLN A 157 15.49 -2.03 -7.70
N VAL A 158 16.30 -3.02 -7.33
CA VAL A 158 15.91 -4.43 -7.34
C VAL A 158 15.90 -4.96 -5.91
N ILE A 159 14.82 -5.63 -5.54
CA ILE A 159 14.64 -6.28 -4.24
C ILE A 159 14.51 -7.78 -4.47
N LYS A 160 15.34 -8.57 -3.81
CA LYS A 160 15.26 -10.04 -3.80
C LYS A 160 14.67 -10.50 -2.46
N LYS A 161 13.83 -11.53 -2.52
CA LYS A 161 13.25 -12.21 -1.35
C LYS A 161 13.43 -13.72 -1.49
N ASP A 162 13.19 -14.42 -0.39
CA ASP A 162 13.28 -15.89 -0.30
C ASP A 162 11.92 -16.57 -0.51
N GLY A 163 10.88 -15.80 -0.85
CA GLY A 163 9.52 -16.30 -1.04
C GLY A 163 8.60 -15.32 -1.79
N PRO A 164 7.32 -15.69 -1.98
CA PRO A 164 6.35 -14.91 -2.73
C PRO A 164 6.24 -13.46 -2.25
N ILE A 165 6.19 -12.53 -3.21
CA ILE A 165 6.14 -11.10 -2.90
C ILE A 165 4.70 -10.62 -3.02
N HIS A 166 4.15 -10.14 -1.91
CA HIS A 166 2.78 -9.64 -1.85
C HIS A 166 2.71 -8.11 -1.97
N ASN A 167 1.64 -7.63 -2.58
CA ASN A 167 1.21 -6.24 -2.46
C ASN A 167 0.13 -6.16 -1.37
N SER A 168 0.27 -5.22 -0.43
CA SER A 168 -0.62 -5.09 0.73
C SER A 168 -2.06 -4.76 0.36
N ILE A 169 -2.29 -4.03 -0.73
CA ILE A 169 -3.62 -3.69 -1.25
C ILE A 169 -4.38 -4.94 -1.73
N LEU A 170 -3.65 -6.01 -2.09
CA LEU A 170 -4.24 -7.28 -2.52
C LEU A 170 -4.61 -8.21 -1.35
N LEU A 171 -4.17 -7.92 -0.12
CA LEU A 171 -4.42 -8.78 1.05
C LEU A 171 -5.91 -9.03 1.32
N PRO A 172 -6.82 -8.05 1.23
CA PRO A 172 -8.25 -8.31 1.42
C PRO A 172 -8.78 -9.36 0.44
N PHE A 173 -8.28 -9.37 -0.81
CA PHE A 173 -8.68 -10.37 -1.81
C PHE A 173 -8.07 -11.73 -1.51
N PHE A 174 -6.79 -11.77 -1.19
CA PHE A 174 -6.10 -13.00 -0.82
C PHE A 174 -6.82 -13.71 0.34
N VAL A 175 -7.09 -12.98 1.44
CA VAL A 175 -7.75 -13.54 2.63
C VAL A 175 -9.18 -13.99 2.34
N ARG A 176 -9.99 -13.17 1.64
CA ARG A 176 -11.39 -13.52 1.35
C ARG A 176 -11.55 -14.72 0.42
N ASN A 177 -10.57 -14.98 -0.45
CA ASN A 177 -10.60 -16.05 -1.44
C ASN A 177 -9.81 -17.29 -1.01
N ASN A 178 -9.07 -17.22 0.09
CA ASN A 178 -8.43 -18.38 0.67
C ASN A 178 -9.47 -19.20 1.45
N SER A 179 -9.73 -20.42 1.00
CA SER A 179 -10.66 -21.34 1.67
C SER A 179 -10.19 -21.78 3.05
N ASP A 180 -8.88 -21.75 3.26
CA ASP A 180 -8.25 -22.34 4.44
C ASP A 180 -8.24 -21.34 5.62
N LEU A 181 -8.64 -20.09 5.36
CA LEU A 181 -8.77 -19.02 6.36
C LEU A 181 -10.23 -18.72 6.74
N LYS A 182 -11.18 -19.53 6.28
CA LYS A 182 -12.62 -19.36 6.57
C LYS A 182 -13.08 -20.21 7.74
#